data_AF-A0A7N0VLM7-F1
#
_entry.id   AF-A0A7N0VLM7-F1
#
_cell.length_a   1.000
_cell.length_b   1.000
_cell.length_c   1.000
_cell.angle_alpha   90.00
_cell.angle_beta   90.00
_cell.angle_gamma   90.00
#
_symmetry.space_group_name_H-M   'P 1'
#
loop_
_entity.id
_entity.type
_entity.pdbx_description
1 polymer ?
#
loop_
_entity_poly.entity_id
_entity_poly.type
_entity_poly.pdbx_seq_one_letter_code
_entity_poly.pdbx_strand_id
1 'polypeptide(L)'
;MFSLGLFMALQPKMIACGNSLATFAMAVRFLTGPAVMAAASIAIGLRGDLLRIAIVQAALPQGIVPFVFAKEYNVHPTILSTGVIFGMLIALPIDLLYYLILGV
;
A
#
# COMPACT_ATOMS: atom_id res chain seq x y z
N MET A 1 -1.75 -13.23 -7.92
CA MET A 1 -2.83 -12.95 -6.93
C MET A 1 -3.23 -14.18 -6.13
N PHE A 2 -3.36 -15.38 -6.72
CA PHE A 2 -3.68 -16.61 -5.97
C PHE A 2 -2.70 -16.92 -4.81
N SER A 3 -1.39 -16.83 -5.05
CA SER A 3 -0.37 -17.07 -4.00
C SER A 3 -0.42 -16.05 -2.84
N LEU A 4 -0.90 -14.83 -3.12
CA LEU A 4 -1.15 -13.82 -2.08
C LEU A 4 -2.35 -14.20 -1.22
N GLY A 5 -3.44 -14.70 -1.81
CA GLY A 5 -4.59 -15.22 -1.06
C GLY A 5 -4.24 -16.42 -0.19
N LEU A 6 -3.42 -17.34 -0.72
CA LEU A 6 -2.86 -18.46 0.04
C LEU A 6 -1.99 -17.97 1.20
N PHE A 7 -1.17 -16.95 0.98
CA PHE A 7 -0.39 -16.32 2.03
C PHE A 7 -1.28 -15.72 3.13
N MET A 8 -2.33 -14.96 2.77
CA MET A 8 -3.28 -14.40 3.72
C MET A 8 -3.96 -15.51 4.56
N ALA A 9 -4.32 -16.64 3.94
CA ALA A 9 -4.92 -17.79 4.61
C ALA A 9 -3.96 -18.51 5.56
N LEU A 10 -2.65 -18.51 5.24
CA LEU A 10 -1.61 -19.17 6.05
C LEU A 10 -1.11 -18.30 7.21
N GLN A 11 -1.49 -17.02 7.29
CA GLN A 11 -1.09 -16.17 8.41
C GLN A 11 -1.91 -16.49 9.66
N PRO A 12 -1.29 -16.67 10.84
CA PRO A 12 -1.98 -17.08 12.07
C PRO A 12 -2.93 -16.00 12.63
N LYS A 13 -2.74 -14.74 12.21
CA LYS A 13 -3.56 -13.59 12.58
C LYS A 13 -3.68 -12.63 11.40
N MET A 14 -4.89 -12.16 11.10
CA MET A 14 -5.10 -11.14 10.05
C MET A 14 -4.51 -9.77 10.43
N ILE A 15 -4.53 -9.43 11.73
CA ILE A 15 -3.92 -8.21 12.28
C ILE A 15 -2.94 -8.66 13.35
N ALA A 16 -1.67 -8.83 12.96
CA ALA A 16 -0.64 -9.35 13.86
C ALA A 16 0.02 -8.24 14.71
N CYS A 17 -0.04 -6.98 14.25
CA CYS A 17 0.68 -5.87 14.88
C CYS A 17 -0.18 -5.00 15.83
N GLY A 18 -1.47 -5.33 15.99
CA GLY A 18 -2.45 -4.53 16.74
C GLY A 18 -3.06 -3.37 15.94
N ASN A 19 -4.25 -2.92 16.35
CA ASN A 19 -5.08 -1.99 15.56
C ASN A 19 -4.42 -0.61 15.39
N SER A 20 -3.76 -0.07 16.42
CA SER A 20 -3.15 1.27 16.34
C SER A 20 -1.96 1.32 15.39
N LEU A 21 -1.09 0.30 15.40
CA LEU A 21 0.03 0.25 14.47
C LEU A 21 -0.43 -0.10 13.04
N ALA A 22 -1.48 -0.91 12.91
CA ALA A 22 -2.10 -1.19 11.63
C ALA A 22 -2.68 0.09 10.99
N THR A 23 -3.48 0.87 11.72
CA THR A 23 -4.06 2.11 11.19
C THR A 23 -3.00 3.14 10.83
N PHE A 24 -1.96 3.28 11.67
CA PHE A 24 -0.84 4.16 11.37
C PHE A 24 -0.09 3.73 10.09
N ALA A 25 0.23 2.44 9.96
CA ALA A 25 0.90 1.92 8.77
C ALA A 25 0.07 2.13 7.49
N MET A 26 -1.25 1.96 7.55
CA MET A 26 -2.14 2.24 6.42
C MET A 26 -2.17 3.73 6.08
N ALA A 27 -2.30 4.61 7.08
CA ALA A 27 -2.30 6.06 6.86
C ALA A 27 -1.01 6.50 6.17
N VAL A 28 0.14 6.04 6.65
CA VAL A 28 1.43 6.32 6.01
C VAL A 28 1.49 5.76 4.60
N ARG A 29 1.04 4.51 4.37
CA ARG A 29 1.10 3.88 3.05
C ARG A 29 0.31 4.65 1.99
N PHE A 30 -0.95 4.97 2.30
CA PHE A 30 -1.90 5.56 1.36
C PHE A 30 -1.81 7.09 1.27
N LEU A 31 -1.21 7.78 2.25
CA LEU A 31 -1.00 9.24 2.16
C LEU A 31 0.43 9.57 1.71
N THR A 32 1.44 9.00 2.36
CA THR A 32 2.83 9.36 2.09
C THR A 32 3.29 8.87 0.72
N GLY A 33 2.90 7.67 0.29
CA GLY A 33 3.25 7.14 -1.03
C GLY A 33 2.78 8.07 -2.17
N PRO A 34 1.47 8.35 -2.26
CA PRO A 34 0.92 9.29 -3.25
C PRO A 34 1.48 10.71 -3.12
N ALA A 35 1.67 11.22 -1.89
CA ALA A 35 2.22 12.56 -1.69
C ALA A 35 3.67 12.69 -2.19
N VAL A 36 4.52 11.71 -1.87
CA VAL A 36 5.91 11.69 -2.36
C VAL A 36 5.94 11.54 -3.87
N MET A 37 5.10 10.68 -4.45
CA MET A 37 5.01 10.52 -5.89
C MET A 37 4.55 11.82 -6.58
N ALA A 38 3.55 12.50 -6.04
CA ALA A 38 3.09 13.79 -6.57
C ALA A 38 4.21 14.84 -6.53
N ALA A 39 4.90 14.98 -5.39
CA ALA A 39 6.00 15.92 -5.22
C ALA A 39 7.15 15.64 -6.20
N ALA A 40 7.59 14.37 -6.28
CA ALA A 40 8.65 13.96 -7.19
C ALA A 40 8.25 14.16 -8.66
N SER A 41 7.01 13.78 -9.02
CA SER A 41 6.49 13.91 -10.38
C SER A 41 6.43 15.37 -10.82
N ILE A 42 5.95 16.26 -9.95
CA ILE A 42 5.92 17.71 -10.23
C ILE A 42 7.34 18.26 -10.37
N ALA A 43 8.27 17.84 -9.50
CA ALA A 43 9.67 18.30 -9.54
C ALA A 43 10.37 17.94 -10.86
N ILE A 44 10.04 16.79 -11.46
CA ILE A 44 10.58 16.39 -12.77
C ILE A 44 9.72 16.86 -13.97
N GLY A 45 8.66 17.63 -13.71
CA GLY A 45 7.85 18.27 -14.76
C GLY A 45 6.72 17.41 -15.35
N LEU A 46 6.34 16.29 -14.72
CA LEU A 46 5.16 15.51 -15.14
C LEU A 46 3.87 16.33 -14.95
N ARG A 47 3.00 16.30 -15.96
CA ARG A 47 1.72 17.01 -15.98
C ARG A 47 0.64 16.19 -16.66
N GLY A 48 -0.61 16.58 -16.46
CA GLY A 48 -1.78 15.96 -17.08
C GLY A 48 -1.97 14.50 -16.63
N ASP A 49 -2.35 13.64 -17.57
CA ASP A 49 -2.74 12.25 -17.28
C ASP A 49 -1.59 11.44 -16.69
N LEU A 50 -0.34 11.68 -17.12
CA LEU A 50 0.83 10.97 -16.60
C LEU A 50 1.04 11.23 -15.10
N LEU A 51 0.82 12.47 -14.63
CA LEU A 51 0.90 12.81 -13.21
C LEU A 51 -0.19 12.08 -12.43
N ARG A 52 -1.42 12.07 -12.94
CA ARG A 52 -2.55 11.43 -12.27
C ARG A 52 -2.36 9.91 -12.17
N ILE A 53 -1.93 9.27 -13.26
CA ILE A 53 -1.62 7.85 -13.31
C ILE A 53 -0.50 7.50 -12.33
N ALA A 54 0.55 8.32 -12.25
CA ALA A 54 1.66 8.10 -11.30
C ALA A 54 1.17 8.12 -9.84
N ILE A 55 0.31 9.08 -9.47
CA ILE A 55 -0.26 9.19 -8.12
C ILE A 55 -1.12 7.96 -7.79
N VAL A 56 -1.99 7.55 -8.71
CA VAL A 56 -2.82 6.34 -8.55
C VAL A 56 -1.95 5.09 -8.39
N GLN A 57 -0.92 4.93 -9.22
CA GLN A 57 0.03 3.81 -9.12
C GLN A 57 0.74 3.76 -7.76
N ALA A 58 1.04 4.92 -7.17
CA ALA A 58 1.69 4.99 -5.86
C ALA A 58 0.75 4.63 -4.70
N ALA A 59 -0.57 4.74 -4.89
CA ALA A 59 -1.60 4.40 -3.91
C ALA A 59 -1.87 2.88 -3.82
N LEU A 60 -1.53 2.11 -4.86
CA LEU A 60 -1.74 0.66 -4.93
C LEU A 60 -1.19 -0.10 -3.70
N PRO A 61 -1.79 -1.23 -3.31
CA PRO A 61 -1.35 -2.00 -2.15
C PRO A 61 0.06 -2.59 -2.34
N GLN A 62 0.72 -2.89 -1.23
CA GLN A 62 2.06 -3.48 -1.26
C GLN A 62 2.00 -4.96 -1.69
N GLY A 63 3.04 -5.41 -2.41
CA GLY A 63 3.21 -6.83 -2.74
C GLY A 63 3.68 -7.69 -1.56
N ILE A 64 3.76 -9.00 -1.74
CA ILE A 64 4.22 -9.96 -0.71
C ILE A 64 5.73 -9.91 -0.45
N VAL A 65 6.51 -9.49 -1.45
CA VAL A 65 7.98 -9.61 -1.43
C VAL A 65 8.62 -8.84 -0.27
N PRO A 66 8.20 -7.60 0.05
CA PRO A 66 8.66 -6.90 1.25
C PRO A 66 8.42 -7.69 2.54
N PHE A 67 7.30 -8.40 2.68
CA PHE A 67 7.05 -9.26 3.84
C PHE A 67 8.06 -10.42 3.91
N VAL A 68 8.37 -11.04 2.77
CA VAL A 68 9.39 -12.12 2.72
C VAL A 68 10.73 -11.60 3.22
N PHE A 69 11.16 -10.41 2.77
CA PHE A 69 12.38 -9.78 3.27
C PHE A 69 12.30 -9.40 4.75
N ALA A 70 11.19 -8.83 5.21
CA ALA A 70 11.00 -8.50 6.62
C ALA A 70 11.07 -9.74 7.53
N LYS A 71 10.58 -10.89 7.04
CA LYS A 71 10.70 -12.17 7.74
C LYS A 71 12.14 -12.68 7.73
N GLU A 72 12.81 -12.62 6.58
CA GLU A 72 14.20 -13.08 6.42
C GLU A 72 15.16 -12.29 7.32
N TYR A 73 14.99 -10.97 7.37
CA TYR A 73 15.84 -10.06 8.15
C TYR A 73 15.31 -9.74 9.56
N ASN A 74 14.21 -10.37 9.99
CA ASN A 74 13.55 -10.09 11.28
C ASN A 74 13.19 -8.61 11.53
N VAL A 75 12.86 -7.87 10.47
CA VAL A 75 12.49 -6.44 10.54
C VAL A 75 10.97 -6.30 10.58
N HIS A 76 10.38 -6.42 11.77
CA HIS A 76 8.94 -6.22 12.02
C HIS A 76 7.97 -6.88 11.00
N PRO A 77 8.07 -8.20 10.78
CA PRO A 77 7.23 -8.91 9.80
C PRO A 77 5.73 -8.83 10.08
N THR A 78 5.34 -8.60 11.33
CA THR A 78 3.94 -8.43 11.75
C THR A 78 3.30 -7.15 11.18
N ILE A 79 4.07 -6.07 11.05
CA ILE A 79 3.61 -4.81 10.44
C ILE A 79 3.37 -5.04 8.96
N LEU A 80 4.35 -5.62 8.25
CA LEU A 80 4.25 -5.86 6.82
C LEU A 80 3.16 -6.88 6.47
N SER A 81 3.01 -7.95 7.25
CA SER A 81 1.93 -8.93 7.04
C SER A 81 0.55 -8.27 7.14
N THR A 82 0.33 -7.48 8.20
CA THR A 82 -0.92 -6.72 8.38
C THR A 82 -1.11 -5.68 7.26
N GLY A 83 -0.03 -5.01 6.85
CA GLY A 83 0.02 -4.07 5.73
C GLY A 83 -0.46 -4.67 4.41
N VAL A 84 0.07 -5.85 4.08
CA VAL A 84 -0.27 -6.56 2.84
C VAL A 84 -1.71 -7.08 2.88
N ILE A 85 -2.12 -7.74 3.97
CA ILE A 85 -3.46 -8.31 4.11
C ILE A 85 -4.52 -7.21 4.05
N PHE A 86 -4.44 -6.25 4.96
CA PHE A 86 -5.49 -5.25 5.12
C PHE A 86 -5.40 -4.18 4.04
N GLY A 87 -4.19 -3.82 3.60
CA GLY A 87 -3.98 -2.91 2.48
C GLY A 87 -4.62 -3.42 1.19
N MET A 88 -4.58 -4.74 0.92
CA MET A 88 -5.30 -5.30 -0.23
C MET A 88 -6.83 -5.23 -0.08
N LEU A 89 -7.37 -5.36 1.13
CA LEU A 89 -8.81 -5.25 1.39
C LEU A 89 -9.32 -3.82 1.17
N ILE A 90 -8.56 -2.81 1.61
CA ILE A 90 -8.97 -1.39 1.53
C ILE A 90 -8.43 -0.66 0.29
N ALA A 91 -7.54 -1.29 -0.49
CA ALA A 91 -6.94 -0.67 -1.67
C ALA A 91 -7.99 -0.22 -2.68
N LEU A 92 -8.88 -1.12 -3.07
CA LEU A 92 -9.87 -0.85 -4.12
C LEU A 92 -10.72 0.41 -3.84
N PRO A 93 -11.36 0.57 -2.66
CA PRO A 93 -12.12 1.79 -2.39
C PRO A 93 -11.24 3.05 -2.31
N ILE A 94 -10.00 2.94 -1.83
CA ILE A 94 -9.08 4.09 -1.74
C ILE A 94 -8.59 4.51 -3.13
N ASP A 95 -8.19 3.56 -3.96
CA ASP A 95 -7.74 3.82 -5.32
C ASP A 95 -8.88 4.43 -6.15
N LEU A 96 -10.11 3.92 -6.01
CA LEU A 96 -11.28 4.48 -6.67
C LEU A 96 -11.54 5.93 -6.23
N LEU A 97 -11.34 6.23 -4.94
CA LEU A 97 -11.42 7.60 -4.43
C LEU A 97 -10.34 8.49 -5.04
N TYR A 98 -9.11 8.01 -5.18
CA TYR A 98 -8.04 8.74 -5.88
C TYR A 98 -8.37 8.98 -7.36
N TYR A 99 -8.91 7.97 -8.05
CA TYR A 99 -9.40 8.12 -9.43
C TYR A 99 -10.44 9.25 -9.54
N LEU A 100 -11.44 9.25 -8.65
CA LEU A 100 -12.50 10.25 -8.64
C LEU A 100 -11.98 11.67 -8.33
N ILE A 101 -11.10 11.80 -7.33
CA ILE A 101 -10.52 13.10 -6.92
C ILE A 101 -9.62 13.67 -8.01
N LEU A 102 -8.83 12.81 -8.67
CA LEU A 102 -7.91 13.22 -9.73
C LEU A 102 -8.60 13.40 -11.09
N GLY A 103 -9.86 12.95 -11.23
CA GLY A 103 -10.65 13.09 -12.45
C GLY A 103 -10.04 12.38 -13.65
N VAL A 104 -9.48 11.19 -13.41
CA VAL A 104 -9.00 10.25 -14.46
C VAL A 104 -10.17 9.41 -14.93
#